data_AF-A0A7L4GDS0-F1
#
_entry.id   AF-A0A7L4GDS0-F1
#
_cell.length_a   1.000
_cell.length_b   1.000
_cell.length_c   1.000
_cell.angle_alpha   90.00
_cell.angle_beta   90.00
_cell.angle_gamma   90.00
#
_symmetry.space_group_name_H-M   'P 1'
#
loop_
_entity.id
_entity.type
_entity.pdbx_description
1 polymer ?
#
loop_
_entity_poly.entity_id
_entity_poly.type
_entity_poly.pdbx_seq_one_letter_code
_entity_poly.pdbx_strand_id
1 'polypeptide(L)'
;LQKVKNDLLMVMSTVQSKNKQLEEDLKREQQWHEEQEQVLHVLNKLEEETKTQAKQLYKPRYFYMKKEVLKLKTYKQELLKALYEFLEEHFPLPEKVDKKSSCLIHFLNLILLVFQILINKLMYEPHDPYVTINDSFWPPYIELLLRNGIAQRHSEDVNKIRLEAFHM
;
A
#
# COMPACT_ATOMS: atom_id res chain seq x y z
N LEU A 1 -73.25 -35.54 24.28
CA LEU A 1 -72.53 -35.04 25.48
C LEU A 1 -71.21 -35.77 25.74
N GLN A 2 -71.15 -37.11 25.69
CA GLN A 2 -69.91 -37.86 26.01
C GLN A 2 -68.70 -37.56 25.09
N LYS A 3 -68.94 -37.41 23.78
CA LYS A 3 -67.89 -37.07 22.80
C LYS A 3 -67.23 -35.72 23.11
N VAL A 4 -68.05 -34.68 23.33
CA VAL A 4 -67.59 -33.33 23.68
C VAL A 4 -66.78 -33.32 24.98
N LYS A 5 -67.17 -34.13 25.98
CA LYS A 5 -66.41 -34.30 27.22
C LYS A 5 -65.02 -34.92 26.97
N ASN A 6 -64.94 -35.94 26.12
CA ASN A 6 -63.65 -36.56 25.77
C ASN A 6 -62.76 -35.61 24.97
N ASP A 7 -63.32 -34.85 24.02
CA ASP A 7 -62.59 -33.86 23.23
C ASP A 7 -62.03 -32.75 24.14
N LEU A 8 -62.82 -32.25 25.10
CA LEU A 8 -62.38 -31.27 26.11
C LEU A 8 -61.24 -31.79 26.99
N LEU A 9 -61.29 -33.05 27.44
CA LEU A 9 -60.22 -33.65 28.22
C LEU A 9 -58.91 -33.77 27.41
N MET A 10 -59.02 -34.11 26.13
CA MET A 10 -57.88 -34.19 25.22
C MET A 10 -57.26 -32.80 24.99
N VAL A 11 -58.10 -31.77 24.82
CA VAL A 11 -57.64 -30.38 24.73
C VAL A 11 -57.01 -29.91 26.05
N MET A 12 -57.58 -30.23 27.21
CA MET A 12 -56.97 -29.91 28.50
C MET A 12 -55.58 -30.52 28.65
N SER A 13 -55.42 -31.81 28.31
CA SER A 13 -54.12 -32.49 28.41
C SER A 13 -53.08 -31.86 27.49
N THR A 14 -53.47 -31.48 26.27
CA THR A 14 -52.55 -30.85 25.31
C THR A 14 -52.17 -29.43 25.72
N VAL A 15 -53.10 -28.67 26.33
CA VAL A 15 -52.79 -27.34 26.89
C VAL A 15 -51.85 -27.47 28.09
N GLN A 16 -52.07 -28.42 28.98
CA GLN A 16 -51.20 -28.65 30.14
C GLN A 16 -49.78 -29.06 29.72
N SER A 17 -49.64 -29.96 28.73
CA SER A 17 -48.31 -30.34 28.23
C SER A 17 -47.59 -29.17 27.57
N LYS A 18 -48.32 -28.34 26.79
CA LYS A 18 -47.76 -27.13 26.18
C LYS A 18 -47.32 -26.10 27.23
N ASN A 19 -48.12 -25.87 28.26
CA ASN A 19 -47.75 -24.96 29.35
C ASN A 19 -46.47 -25.42 30.06
N LYS A 20 -46.37 -26.73 30.36
CA LYS A 20 -45.15 -27.27 30.97
C LYS A 20 -43.93 -27.08 30.08
N GLN A 21 -44.06 -27.30 28.77
CA GLN A 21 -42.97 -27.08 27.84
C GLN A 21 -42.58 -25.60 27.75
N LEU A 22 -43.54 -24.68 27.74
CA LEU A 22 -43.27 -23.24 27.76
C LEU A 22 -42.52 -22.81 29.04
N GLU A 23 -42.84 -23.38 30.19
CA GLU A 23 -42.10 -23.09 31.43
C GLU A 23 -40.64 -23.58 31.37
N GLU A 24 -40.42 -24.76 30.80
CA GLU A 24 -39.07 -25.31 30.58
C GLU A 24 -38.29 -24.46 29.57
N ASP A 25 -38.94 -24.03 28.49
CA ASP A 25 -38.35 -23.17 27.46
C ASP A 25 -37.98 -21.80 28.04
N LEU A 26 -38.88 -21.21 28.84
CA LEU A 26 -38.65 -19.91 29.50
C LEU A 26 -37.43 -19.96 30.43
N LYS A 27 -37.28 -21.04 31.22
CA LYS A 27 -36.13 -21.21 32.10
C LYS A 27 -34.81 -21.30 31.31
N ARG A 28 -34.81 -22.02 30.19
CA ARG A 28 -33.62 -22.13 29.33
C ARG A 28 -33.27 -20.80 28.70
N GLU A 29 -34.26 -20.03 28.25
CA GLU A 29 -34.04 -18.72 27.66
C GLU A 29 -33.51 -17.71 28.68
N GLN A 30 -34.00 -17.75 29.92
CA GLN A 30 -33.49 -16.90 31.00
C GLN A 30 -32.03 -17.22 31.33
N GLN A 31 -31.68 -18.51 31.44
CA GLN A 31 -30.29 -18.91 31.65
C GLN A 31 -29.40 -18.46 30.48
N TRP A 32 -29.85 -18.65 29.25
CA TRP A 32 -29.13 -18.21 28.06
C TRP A 32 -28.88 -16.70 28.06
N HIS A 33 -29.88 -15.91 28.44
CA HIS A 33 -29.76 -14.46 28.55
C HIS A 33 -28.70 -14.05 29.58
N GLU A 34 -28.69 -14.67 30.77
CA GLU A 34 -27.67 -14.41 31.80
C GLU A 34 -26.25 -14.73 31.31
N GLU A 35 -26.08 -15.82 30.57
CA GLU A 35 -24.80 -16.18 29.95
C GLU A 35 -24.37 -15.14 28.90
N GLN A 36 -25.29 -14.65 28.08
CA GLN A 36 -25.01 -13.58 27.10
C GLN A 36 -24.58 -12.28 27.78
N GLU A 37 -25.23 -11.87 28.88
CA GLU A 37 -24.84 -10.67 29.63
C GLU A 37 -23.43 -10.80 30.21
N GLN A 38 -23.05 -11.98 30.72
CA GLN A 38 -21.70 -12.23 31.22
C GLN A 38 -20.65 -12.11 30.11
N VAL A 39 -20.91 -12.71 28.94
CA VAL A 39 -20.03 -12.60 27.77
C VAL A 39 -19.86 -11.13 27.35
N LEU A 40 -20.97 -10.39 27.27
CA LEU A 40 -20.97 -8.97 26.90
C LEU A 40 -20.15 -8.14 27.91
N HIS A 41 -20.32 -8.38 29.21
CA HIS A 41 -19.54 -7.72 30.25
C HIS A 41 -18.03 -7.99 30.12
N VAL A 42 -17.63 -9.25 29.87
CA VAL A 42 -16.22 -9.61 29.65
C VAL A 42 -15.67 -8.94 28.39
N LEU A 43 -16.43 -8.93 27.29
CA LEU A 43 -16.03 -8.27 26.04
C LEU A 43 -15.86 -6.76 26.20
N ASN A 44 -16.79 -6.08 26.87
CA ASN A 44 -16.68 -4.64 27.14
C ASN A 44 -15.44 -4.32 27.97
N LYS A 45 -15.13 -5.14 28.99
CA LYS A 45 -13.91 -4.97 29.79
C LYS A 45 -12.65 -5.11 28.94
N LEU A 46 -12.59 -6.14 28.09
CA LEU A 46 -11.48 -6.36 27.16
C LEU A 46 -11.32 -5.21 26.17
N GLU A 47 -12.44 -4.67 25.67
CA GLU A 47 -12.45 -3.55 24.72
C GLU A 47 -11.85 -2.29 25.35
N GLU A 48 -12.25 -1.94 26.58
CA GLU A 48 -11.72 -0.78 27.28
C GLU A 48 -10.24 -0.91 27.64
N GLU A 49 -9.79 -2.12 28.04
CA GLU A 49 -8.38 -2.43 28.26
C GLU A 49 -7.56 -2.26 26.95
N THR A 50 -8.08 -2.81 25.85
CA THR A 50 -7.43 -2.74 24.52
C THR A 50 -7.37 -1.31 23.99
N LYS A 51 -8.45 -0.53 24.11
CA LYS A 51 -8.48 0.90 23.72
C LYS A 51 -7.44 1.70 24.50
N THR A 52 -7.24 1.39 25.77
CA THR A 52 -6.28 2.08 26.64
C THR A 52 -4.84 1.77 26.21
N GLN A 53 -4.52 0.50 25.99
CA GLN A 53 -3.21 0.06 25.52
C GLN A 53 -2.89 0.56 24.11
N ALA A 54 -3.86 0.51 23.20
CA ALA A 54 -3.75 1.05 21.85
C ALA A 54 -3.41 2.55 21.87
N LYS A 55 -4.15 3.36 22.65
CA LYS A 55 -3.88 4.80 22.77
C LYS A 55 -2.46 5.12 23.25
N GLN A 56 -1.87 4.25 24.07
CA GLN A 56 -0.50 4.40 24.56
C GLN A 56 0.56 3.96 23.52
N LEU A 57 0.34 2.85 22.81
CA LEU A 57 1.32 2.29 21.86
C LEU A 57 1.34 2.97 20.48
N TYR A 58 0.19 3.44 19.98
CA TYR A 58 0.12 3.99 18.62
C TYR A 58 0.66 5.42 18.51
N LYS A 59 0.64 6.22 19.58
CA LYS A 59 1.08 7.63 19.53
C LYS A 59 2.60 7.79 19.25
N PRO A 60 3.52 7.09 19.94
CA PRO A 60 4.94 7.27 19.71
C PRO A 60 5.42 6.71 18.37
N ARG A 61 4.89 5.54 17.98
CA ARG A 61 5.33 4.82 16.77
C ARG A 61 4.88 5.53 15.49
N TYR A 62 3.64 6.03 15.46
CA TYR A 62 3.14 6.82 14.33
C TYR A 62 3.92 8.13 14.18
N PHE A 63 4.22 8.82 15.28
CA PHE A 63 4.99 10.07 15.24
C PHE A 63 6.42 9.85 14.74
N TYR A 64 7.08 8.78 15.19
CA TYR A 64 8.40 8.39 14.70
C TYR A 64 8.39 8.09 13.20
N MET A 65 7.47 7.24 12.73
CA MET A 65 7.35 6.91 11.31
C MET A 65 7.05 8.15 10.46
N LYS A 66 6.17 9.04 10.93
CA LYS A 66 5.87 10.30 10.24
C LYS A 66 7.11 11.20 10.11
N LYS A 67 7.94 11.27 11.16
CA LYS A 67 9.20 12.01 11.15
C LYS A 67 10.21 11.43 10.15
N GLU A 68 10.34 10.10 10.10
CA GLU A 68 11.21 9.43 9.13
C GLU A 68 10.77 9.69 7.68
N VAL A 69 9.47 9.62 7.40
CA VAL A 69 8.92 9.95 6.07
C VAL A 69 9.20 11.41 5.69
N LEU A 70 9.09 12.34 6.65
CA LEU A 70 9.43 13.74 6.43
C LEU A 70 10.92 13.93 6.10
N LYS A 71 11.82 13.29 6.85
CA LYS A 71 13.27 13.34 6.57
C LYS A 71 13.60 12.81 5.17
N LEU A 72 13.02 11.67 4.79
CA LEU A 72 13.21 11.09 3.45
C LEU A 72 12.74 12.06 2.35
N LYS A 73 11.61 12.75 2.58
CA LYS A 73 11.10 13.73 1.64
C LYS A 73 12.05 14.92 1.49
N THR A 74 12.60 15.43 2.59
CA THR A 74 13.58 16.52 2.56
C THR A 74 14.86 16.09 1.85
N TYR A 75 15.39 14.91 2.17
CA TYR A 75 16.59 14.36 1.52
C TYR A 75 16.40 14.22 -0.01
N LYS A 76 15.24 13.72 -0.44
CA LYS A 76 14.91 13.64 -1.87
C LYS A 76 14.92 15.03 -2.54
N GLN A 77 14.36 16.05 -1.87
CA GLN A 77 14.32 17.40 -2.41
C GLN A 77 15.72 18.01 -2.51
N GLU A 78 16.56 17.82 -1.49
CA GLU A 78 17.95 18.26 -1.51
C GLU A 78 18.75 17.58 -2.62
N LEU A 79 18.59 16.26 -2.78
CA LEU A 79 19.23 15.50 -3.84
C LEU A 79 18.83 15.99 -5.23
N LEU A 80 17.52 16.22 -5.46
CA LEU A 80 17.03 16.75 -6.73
C LEU A 80 17.53 18.17 -7.02
N LYS A 81 17.67 18.99 -5.97
CA LYS A 81 18.22 20.34 -6.10
C LYS A 81 19.72 20.29 -6.44
N ALA A 82 20.49 19.47 -5.75
CA ALA A 82 21.92 19.29 -6.04
C ALA A 82 22.13 18.73 -7.46
N LEU A 83 21.30 17.79 -7.90
CA LEU A 83 21.32 17.27 -9.26
C LEU A 83 20.98 18.37 -10.29
N TYR A 84 20.01 19.22 -9.99
CA TYR A 84 19.67 20.37 -10.84
C TYR A 84 20.86 21.32 -10.98
N GLU A 85 21.48 21.72 -9.86
CA GLU A 85 22.65 22.63 -9.86
C GLU A 85 23.83 22.03 -10.65
N PHE A 86 24.12 20.73 -10.45
CA PHE A 86 25.16 20.01 -11.18
C PHE A 86 24.89 19.97 -12.70
N LEU A 87 23.64 19.72 -13.10
CA LEU A 87 23.28 19.66 -14.51
C LEU A 87 23.34 21.04 -15.18
N GLU A 88 22.96 22.10 -14.48
CA GLU A 88 23.07 23.48 -14.98
C GLU A 88 24.53 23.88 -15.22
N GLU A 89 25.45 23.46 -14.34
CA GLU A 89 26.88 23.79 -14.44
C GLU A 89 27.62 22.98 -15.54
N HIS A 90 27.33 21.68 -15.66
CA HIS A 90 28.11 20.79 -16.54
C HIS A 90 27.46 20.47 -17.90
N PHE A 91 26.14 20.68 -18.03
CA PHE A 91 25.41 20.43 -19.28
C PHE A 91 24.57 21.65 -19.69
N PRO A 92 25.21 22.83 -19.90
CA PRO A 92 24.49 24.02 -20.33
C PRO A 92 23.83 23.77 -21.69
N LEU A 93 22.57 24.19 -21.80
CA LEU A 93 21.77 24.03 -23.02
C LEU A 93 22.43 24.78 -24.19
N PRO A 94 22.38 24.24 -25.43
CA PRO A 94 22.81 24.97 -26.62
C PRO A 94 22.00 26.27 -26.78
N GLU A 95 22.70 27.37 -27.04
CA GLU A 95 22.27 28.79 -27.04
C GLU A 95 20.98 29.15 -27.81
N LYS A 96 20.41 28.24 -28.61
CA LYS A 96 19.28 28.52 -29.51
C LYS A 96 17.91 28.12 -28.98
N VAL A 97 17.78 27.83 -27.68
CA VAL A 97 16.48 27.53 -27.08
C VAL A 97 16.14 28.61 -26.07
N ASP A 98 15.15 29.43 -26.40
CA ASP A 98 14.73 30.58 -25.61
C ASP A 98 14.47 30.20 -24.14
N LYS A 99 15.15 30.91 -23.25
CA LYS A 99 15.04 30.76 -21.79
C LYS A 99 13.61 31.08 -21.35
N LYS A 100 12.96 30.12 -20.67
CA LYS A 100 12.06 30.31 -19.51
C LYS A 100 11.45 28.95 -19.12
N SER A 101 12.02 28.31 -18.09
CA SER A 101 11.50 27.18 -17.27
C SER A 101 10.99 25.89 -17.95
N SER A 102 10.35 25.95 -19.12
CA SER A 102 9.73 24.83 -19.83
C SER A 102 10.74 23.82 -20.40
N CYS A 103 11.90 24.30 -20.87
CA CYS A 103 12.91 23.42 -21.48
C CYS A 103 13.74 22.62 -20.47
N LEU A 104 13.98 23.12 -19.26
CA LEU A 104 14.65 22.34 -18.21
C LEU A 104 13.71 21.30 -17.60
N ILE A 105 12.41 21.61 -17.51
CA ILE A 105 11.37 20.60 -17.23
C ILE A 105 11.40 19.54 -18.34
N HIS A 106 11.46 19.93 -19.61
CA HIS A 106 11.62 18.97 -20.72
C HIS A 106 12.92 18.16 -20.64
N PHE A 107 14.05 18.78 -20.27
CA PHE A 107 15.36 18.14 -20.15
C PHE A 107 15.39 17.12 -19.01
N LEU A 108 14.93 17.52 -17.82
CA LEU A 108 14.79 16.63 -16.68
C LEU A 108 13.77 15.54 -16.96
N ASN A 109 12.64 15.88 -17.60
CA ASN A 109 11.67 14.89 -18.04
C ASN A 109 12.25 13.93 -19.06
N LEU A 110 13.16 14.37 -19.95
CA LEU A 110 13.78 13.52 -20.96
C LEU A 110 14.78 12.56 -20.31
N ILE A 111 15.66 13.03 -19.42
CA ILE A 111 16.58 12.13 -18.72
C ILE A 111 15.84 11.20 -17.74
N LEU A 112 14.82 11.70 -17.04
CA LEU A 112 13.92 10.90 -16.22
C LEU A 112 13.17 9.87 -17.07
N LEU A 113 12.75 10.22 -18.29
CA LEU A 113 12.10 9.29 -19.22
C LEU A 113 13.06 8.18 -19.65
N VAL A 114 14.32 8.51 -19.96
CA VAL A 114 15.36 7.51 -20.25
C VAL A 114 15.59 6.59 -19.06
N PHE A 115 15.74 7.14 -17.85
CA PHE A 115 15.87 6.34 -16.63
C PHE A 115 14.62 5.49 -16.37
N GLN A 116 13.43 6.04 -16.55
CA GLN A 116 12.17 5.33 -16.35
C GLN A 116 12.05 4.15 -17.32
N ILE A 117 12.43 4.33 -18.58
CA ILE A 117 12.43 3.25 -19.58
C ILE A 117 13.42 2.15 -19.18
N LEU A 118 14.64 2.52 -18.79
CA LEU A 118 15.67 1.55 -18.38
C LEU A 118 15.27 0.79 -17.11
N ILE A 119 14.73 1.47 -16.10
CA ILE A 119 14.26 0.86 -14.85
C ILE A 119 13.06 -0.05 -15.12
N ASN A 120 12.08 0.40 -15.91
CA ASN A 120 10.93 -0.42 -16.26
C ASN A 120 11.37 -1.69 -17.01
N LYS A 121 12.29 -1.56 -17.97
CA LYS A 121 12.81 -2.72 -18.72
C LYS A 121 13.47 -3.73 -17.78
N LEU A 122 14.29 -3.26 -16.84
CA LEU A 122 14.92 -4.11 -15.83
C LEU A 122 13.90 -4.82 -14.91
N MET A 123 12.83 -4.12 -14.50
CA MET A 123 11.87 -4.64 -13.54
C MET A 123 10.84 -5.60 -14.15
N TYR A 124 10.41 -5.35 -15.39
CA TYR A 124 9.38 -6.17 -16.05
C TYR A 124 9.97 -7.29 -16.90
N GLU A 125 11.15 -7.10 -17.50
CA GLU A 125 11.81 -8.08 -18.34
C GLU A 125 13.27 -8.30 -17.88
N PRO A 126 13.48 -8.86 -16.67
CA PRO A 126 14.83 -9.03 -16.12
C PRO A 126 15.72 -9.96 -16.96
N HIS A 127 15.10 -10.81 -17.78
CA HIS A 127 15.81 -11.73 -18.68
C HIS A 127 16.35 -11.04 -19.95
N ASP A 128 15.81 -9.89 -20.33
CA ASP A 128 16.31 -9.05 -21.43
C ASP A 128 16.28 -7.57 -21.02
N PRO A 129 17.23 -7.12 -20.19
CA PRO A 129 17.23 -5.76 -19.64
C PRO A 129 17.74 -4.71 -20.63
N TYR A 130 17.94 -5.07 -21.90
CA TYR A 130 18.51 -4.19 -22.90
C TYR A 130 17.44 -3.34 -23.59
N VAL A 131 17.75 -2.06 -23.76
CA VAL A 131 16.97 -1.07 -24.48
C VAL A 131 17.75 -0.64 -25.71
N THR A 132 17.09 -0.63 -26.87
CA THR A 132 17.69 -0.16 -28.12
C THR A 132 17.67 1.37 -28.16
N ILE A 133 18.84 1.97 -28.36
CA ILE A 133 19.03 3.40 -28.63
C ILE A 133 18.45 3.69 -30.01
N ASN A 134 17.40 4.49 -30.05
CA ASN A 134 16.80 5.09 -31.25
C ASN A 134 17.09 6.60 -31.31
N ASP A 135 16.68 7.24 -32.41
CA ASP A 135 16.86 8.69 -32.62
C ASP A 135 16.15 9.58 -31.59
N SER A 136 15.27 9.00 -30.76
CA SER A 136 14.59 9.70 -29.67
C SER A 136 15.50 9.90 -28.45
N PHE A 137 16.61 9.15 -28.34
CA PHE A 137 17.58 9.34 -27.27
C PHE A 137 18.61 10.39 -27.65
N TRP A 138 18.89 11.33 -26.74
CA TRP A 138 19.93 12.31 -26.97
C TRP A 138 21.32 11.70 -26.71
N PRO A 139 22.23 11.66 -27.70
CA PRO A 139 23.53 10.99 -27.56
C PRO A 139 24.36 11.43 -26.34
N PRO A 140 24.41 12.73 -25.98
CA PRO A 140 25.16 13.17 -24.80
C PRO A 140 24.71 12.53 -23.48
N TYR A 141 23.41 12.21 -23.33
CA TYR A 141 22.93 11.55 -22.10
C TYR A 141 23.29 10.08 -22.06
N ILE A 142 23.24 9.40 -23.20
CA ILE A 142 23.67 8.01 -23.29
C ILE A 142 25.16 7.92 -22.94
N GLU A 143 25.98 8.80 -23.52
CA GLU A 143 27.41 8.88 -23.19
C GLU A 143 27.65 9.22 -21.72
N LEU A 144 26.82 10.09 -21.12
CA LEU A 144 26.91 10.41 -19.70
C LEU A 144 26.65 9.17 -18.83
N LEU A 145 25.58 8.41 -19.13
CA LEU A 145 25.22 7.20 -18.39
C LEU A 145 26.30 6.13 -18.51
N LEU A 146 26.86 5.96 -19.71
CA LEU A 146 27.94 5.02 -19.97
C LEU A 146 29.24 5.42 -19.26
N ARG A 147 29.62 6.69 -19.34
CA ARG A 147 30.87 7.21 -18.76
C ARG A 147 30.85 7.17 -17.23
N ASN A 148 29.68 7.35 -16.61
CA ASN A 148 29.51 7.26 -15.16
C ASN A 148 29.27 5.83 -14.66
N GLY A 149 29.30 4.81 -15.52
CA GLY A 149 29.05 3.41 -15.12
C GLY A 149 27.62 3.18 -14.60
N ILE A 150 26.66 4.01 -15.02
CA ILE A 150 25.24 3.86 -14.63
C ILE A 150 24.53 2.92 -15.62
N ALA A 151 24.99 2.89 -16.88
CA ALA A 151 24.52 1.99 -17.91
C ALA A 151 25.69 1.28 -18.60
N GLN A 152 25.43 0.11 -19.16
CA GLN A 152 26.41 -0.70 -19.89
C GLN A 152 25.89 -0.99 -21.31
N ARG A 153 26.78 -0.91 -22.31
CA ARG A 153 26.46 -1.35 -23.67
C ARG A 153 26.46 -2.88 -23.76
N HIS A 154 25.65 -3.42 -24.66
CA HIS A 154 25.72 -4.83 -25.02
C HIS A 154 27.07 -5.15 -25.68
N SER A 155 27.64 -6.32 -25.39
CA SER A 155 28.95 -6.74 -25.92
C SER A 155 28.96 -6.93 -27.44
N GLU A 156 27.80 -7.29 -28.00
CA GLU A 156 27.64 -7.57 -29.44
C GLU A 156 26.90 -6.47 -30.21
N ASP A 157 26.14 -5.60 -29.53
CA ASP A 157 25.29 -4.59 -30.17
C ASP A 157 25.51 -3.21 -29.54
N VAL A 158 26.17 -2.34 -30.29
CA VAL A 158 26.57 -1.01 -29.85
C VAL A 158 25.37 -0.09 -29.60
N ASN A 159 24.21 -0.42 -30.17
CA ASN A 159 22.97 0.34 -30.01
C ASN A 159 22.10 -0.17 -28.86
N LYS A 160 22.53 -1.19 -28.10
CA LYS A 160 21.78 -1.67 -26.94
C LYS A 160 22.45 -1.26 -25.64
N ILE A 161 21.67 -0.70 -24.73
CA ILE A 161 22.11 -0.32 -23.39
C ILE A 161 21.24 -0.94 -22.32
N ARG A 162 21.82 -1.31 -21.18
CA ARG A 162 21.09 -1.74 -19.99
C ARG A 162 21.56 -0.94 -18.79
N LEU A 163 20.71 -0.84 -17.77
CA LEU A 163 21.11 -0.26 -16.49
C LEU A 163 22.10 -1.19 -15.79
N GLU A 164 23.12 -0.64 -15.15
CA GLU A 164 24.01 -1.41 -14.28
C GLU A 164 23.24 -1.89 -13.05
N ALA A 165 23.50 -3.13 -12.63
CA ALA A 165 22.85 -3.68 -11.46
C ALA A 165 23.45 -3.04 -10.19
N PHE A 166 22.70 -2.14 -9.57
CA PHE A 166 23.06 -1.57 -8.28
C PHE A 166 22.69 -2.56 -7.17
N HIS A 167 23.58 -3.50 -6.90
CA HIS A 167 23.45 -4.38 -5.74
C HIS A 167 23.72 -3.53 -4.46
N MET A 168 22.76 -3.49 -3.53
CA MET A 168 23.00 -3.10 -2.14
C MET A 168 23.50 -4.30 -1.32
#